data_AF-A0A958P7P2-F1
#
_entry.id   AF-A0A958P7P2-F1
#
_cell.length_a   1.000
_cell.length_b   1.000
_cell.length_c   1.000
_cell.angle_alpha   90.00
_cell.angle_beta   90.00
_cell.angle_gamma   90.00
#
_symmetry.space_group_name_H-M   'P 1'
#
loop_
_entity.id
_entity.type
_entity.pdbx_description
1 polymer ?
#
loop_
_entity_poly.entity_id
_entity_poly.type
_entity_poly.pdbx_seq_one_letter_code
_entity_poly.pdbx_strand_id
1 'polypeptide(L)'
;MKKGSLTKSLLFAVILVACHSNKKNAANTTTESVAVVKEVIEEPKKVEKEKEAPKPKDYRETDPKICDLIHTNLEVSFDWTNSYLNGKADITLKPHFYNTQMCFLNARGMEIKSVKLLANKSKVKGKEDWSEMSSKYTYENDSITIELGKVFTKDETFHIVIEYIAKPNELKS
;
A
#
# COMPACT_ATOMS: atom_id res chain seq x y z
N MET A 1 -34.27 -59.90 -6.35
CA MET A 1 -35.04 -58.74 -6.84
C MET A 1 -34.08 -57.71 -7.40
N LYS A 2 -34.06 -57.56 -8.74
CA LYS A 2 -33.22 -56.61 -9.50
C LYS A 2 -34.07 -55.40 -9.89
N LYS A 3 -33.64 -54.19 -9.50
CA LYS A 3 -33.92 -52.88 -10.15
C LYS A 3 -32.74 -51.98 -9.70
N GLY A 4 -31.83 -51.48 -10.52
CA GLY A 4 -32.00 -50.87 -11.83
C GLY A 4 -32.17 -49.36 -11.63
N SER A 5 -31.09 -48.61 -11.35
CA SER A 5 -31.12 -47.15 -11.32
C SER A 5 -30.14 -46.62 -12.36
N LEU A 6 -30.73 -46.03 -13.41
CA LEU A 6 -30.11 -45.55 -14.63
C LEU A 6 -29.18 -44.36 -14.38
N THR A 7 -28.04 -44.45 -15.03
CA THR A 7 -27.12 -43.37 -15.37
C THR A 7 -27.81 -42.30 -16.22
N LYS A 8 -27.76 -41.03 -15.79
CA LYS A 8 -27.98 -39.88 -16.67
C LYS A 8 -26.68 -39.11 -16.82
N SER A 9 -26.01 -39.45 -17.91
CA SER A 9 -25.07 -38.63 -18.66
C SER A 9 -25.71 -37.28 -19.00
N LEU A 10 -24.99 -36.17 -18.76
CA LEU A 10 -24.91 -35.09 -19.72
C LEU A 10 -23.61 -34.30 -19.50
N LEU A 11 -22.55 -34.77 -20.16
CA LEU A 11 -21.37 -33.98 -20.49
C LEU A 11 -21.82 -32.78 -21.34
N PHE A 12 -21.53 -31.56 -20.90
CA PHE A 12 -21.61 -30.38 -21.74
C PHE A 12 -20.19 -29.97 -22.14
N ALA A 13 -19.74 -30.49 -23.27
CA ALA A 13 -18.54 -30.04 -23.96
C ALA A 13 -18.95 -29.71 -25.40
N VAL A 14 -19.09 -28.42 -25.70
CA VAL A 14 -19.13 -27.92 -27.08
C VAL A 14 -18.22 -26.71 -27.17
N ILE A 15 -17.12 -26.93 -27.88
CA ILE A 15 -16.09 -26.00 -28.29
C ILE A 15 -16.61 -25.23 -29.50
N LEU A 16 -16.49 -23.90 -29.50
CA LEU A 16 -16.39 -23.11 -30.72
C LEU A 16 -15.27 -22.09 -30.59
N VAL A 17 -14.10 -22.50 -31.07
CA VAL A 17 -12.99 -21.65 -31.49
C VAL A 17 -13.31 -21.15 -32.91
N ALA A 18 -13.16 -19.86 -33.16
CA ALA A 18 -13.13 -19.27 -34.49
C ALA A 18 -12.02 -18.22 -34.62
N CYS A 19 -11.43 -18.15 -35.82
CA CYS A 19 -10.08 -17.73 -36.12
C CYS A 19 -9.78 -16.22 -36.24
N HIS A 20 -8.52 -15.92 -35.92
CA HIS A 20 -7.56 -14.92 -36.43
C HIS A 20 -7.90 -14.05 -37.67
N SER A 21 -7.44 -12.79 -37.63
CA SER A 21 -6.88 -12.10 -38.79
C SER A 21 -5.66 -11.25 -38.41
N ASN A 22 -4.54 -11.61 -39.03
CA ASN A 22 -3.24 -10.94 -39.00
C ASN A 22 -3.31 -9.59 -39.73
N LYS A 23 -2.69 -8.55 -39.16
CA LYS A 23 -2.16 -7.45 -39.98
C LYS A 23 -0.70 -7.20 -39.60
N LYS A 24 0.20 -7.79 -40.38
CA LYS A 24 1.62 -7.41 -40.45
C LYS A 24 1.69 -6.10 -41.23
N ASN A 25 2.42 -5.11 -40.73
CA ASN A 25 3.02 -4.09 -41.59
C ASN A 25 4.50 -4.00 -41.27
N ALA A 26 5.27 -4.35 -42.28
CA ALA A 26 6.71 -4.28 -42.34
C ALA A 26 7.18 -2.82 -42.44
N ALA A 27 8.38 -2.59 -41.91
CA ALA A 27 9.18 -1.41 -42.16
C ALA A 27 9.84 -1.47 -43.56
N ASN A 28 10.01 -0.31 -44.20
CA ASN A 28 11.05 -0.03 -45.20
C ASN A 28 11.14 1.47 -45.60
N THR A 29 12.08 2.16 -44.95
CA THR A 29 13.25 2.87 -45.51
C THR A 29 13.20 3.49 -46.93
N THR A 30 13.40 4.81 -46.94
CA THR A 30 14.26 5.68 -47.81
C THR A 30 14.11 5.67 -49.34
N THR A 31 13.96 6.87 -49.92
CA THR A 31 14.57 7.20 -51.22
C THR A 31 14.95 8.69 -51.28
N GLU A 32 16.23 8.94 -51.52
CA GLU A 32 16.86 10.23 -51.82
C GLU A 32 16.57 10.68 -53.26
N SER A 33 16.56 11.99 -53.55
CA SER A 33 17.12 12.57 -54.79
C SER A 33 17.14 14.12 -54.79
N VAL A 34 18.34 14.64 -54.49
CA VAL A 34 19.15 15.63 -55.25
C VAL A 34 18.49 16.87 -55.91
N ALA A 35 18.77 18.02 -55.28
CA ALA A 35 19.31 19.31 -55.76
C ALA A 35 18.67 20.10 -56.93
N VAL A 36 18.26 21.35 -56.61
CA VAL A 36 18.51 22.54 -57.44
C VAL A 36 18.90 23.72 -56.53
N VAL A 37 20.06 24.30 -56.83
CA VAL A 37 20.70 25.42 -56.15
C VAL A 37 20.00 26.73 -56.54
N LYS A 38 19.71 27.59 -55.55
CA LYS A 38 19.52 29.02 -55.77
C LYS A 38 20.22 29.78 -54.65
N GLU A 39 21.31 30.43 -55.02
CA GLU A 39 22.12 31.32 -54.22
C GLU A 39 21.26 32.51 -53.77
N VAL A 40 21.02 32.61 -52.47
CA VAL A 40 20.38 33.76 -51.83
C VAL A 40 21.36 34.30 -50.80
N ILE A 41 21.67 35.58 -50.96
CA ILE A 41 22.56 36.38 -50.12
C ILE A 41 21.99 36.40 -48.69
N GLU A 42 22.70 35.77 -47.73
CA GLU A 42 22.31 35.79 -46.32
C GLU A 42 22.99 36.94 -45.59
N GLU A 43 22.17 37.85 -45.06
CA GLU A 43 22.58 38.83 -44.04
C GLU A 43 23.03 38.10 -42.75
N PRO A 44 24.02 38.61 -41.99
CA PRO A 44 24.55 37.90 -40.82
C PRO A 44 23.49 37.79 -39.72
N LYS A 45 22.88 36.60 -39.63
CA LYS A 45 21.93 36.24 -38.59
C LYS A 45 22.67 36.18 -37.24
N LYS A 46 22.43 37.18 -36.39
CA LYS A 46 22.86 37.21 -35.00
C LYS A 46 22.38 35.94 -34.29
N VAL A 47 23.31 35.07 -33.92
CA VAL A 47 23.04 33.86 -33.13
C VAL A 47 22.62 34.28 -31.73
N GLU A 48 21.31 34.37 -31.50
CA GLU A 48 20.77 34.42 -30.15
C GLU A 48 20.97 33.05 -29.50
N LYS A 49 21.78 33.02 -28.44
CA LYS A 49 21.92 31.83 -27.59
C LYS A 49 20.55 31.45 -27.05
N GLU A 50 20.06 30.31 -27.48
CA GLU A 50 18.90 29.62 -26.91
C GLU A 50 19.15 29.44 -25.41
N LYS A 51 18.30 30.07 -24.58
CA LYS A 51 18.35 29.88 -23.13
C LYS A 51 17.91 28.45 -22.85
N GLU A 52 18.85 27.60 -22.44
CA GLU A 52 18.55 26.25 -21.97
C GLU A 52 17.42 26.30 -20.93
N ALA A 53 16.36 25.54 -21.19
CA ALA A 53 15.25 25.40 -20.25
C ALA A 53 15.80 24.94 -18.88
N PRO A 54 15.31 25.49 -17.76
CA PRO A 54 15.79 25.11 -16.44
C PRO A 54 15.60 23.60 -16.24
N LYS A 55 16.70 22.89 -15.97
CA LYS A 55 16.67 21.46 -15.65
C LYS A 55 15.71 21.24 -14.47
N PRO A 56 14.78 20.27 -14.54
CA PRO A 56 13.88 19.99 -13.42
C PRO A 56 14.71 19.66 -12.18
N LYS A 57 14.35 20.24 -11.04
CA LYS A 57 14.99 19.89 -9.76
C LYS A 57 14.68 18.43 -9.43
N ASP A 58 15.66 17.71 -8.89
CA ASP A 58 15.45 16.34 -8.42
C ASP A 58 14.31 16.29 -7.41
N TYR A 59 13.30 15.47 -7.69
CA TYR A 59 12.16 15.30 -6.81
C TYR A 59 12.57 14.53 -5.55
N ARG A 60 12.25 15.09 -4.38
CA ARG A 60 12.51 14.46 -3.07
C ARG A 60 11.16 14.16 -2.43
N GLU A 61 10.72 12.92 -2.60
CA GLU A 61 9.47 12.42 -2.02
C GLU A 61 9.57 12.35 -0.49
N THR A 62 8.46 12.68 0.18
CA THR A 62 8.26 12.36 1.58
C THR A 62 7.74 10.93 1.72
N ASP A 63 8.03 10.29 2.84
CA ASP A 63 7.52 8.94 3.10
C ASP A 63 5.98 8.87 3.02
N PRO A 64 5.42 7.82 2.39
CA PRO A 64 3.97 7.67 2.26
C PRO A 64 3.30 7.50 3.62
N LYS A 65 2.24 8.26 3.86
CA LYS A 65 1.36 8.06 5.00
C LYS A 65 0.31 7.00 4.69
N ILE A 66 0.41 5.85 5.36
CA ILE A 66 -0.49 4.70 5.12
C ILE A 66 -1.75 4.81 5.98
N CYS A 67 -1.59 5.11 7.27
CA CYS A 67 -2.70 5.22 8.23
C CYS A 67 -2.70 6.59 8.92
N ASP A 68 -3.91 7.06 9.23
CA ASP A 68 -4.16 8.21 10.09
C ASP A 68 -4.48 7.75 11.51
N LEU A 69 -3.80 8.38 12.47
CA LEU A 69 -4.14 8.27 13.89
C LEU A 69 -5.35 9.15 14.21
N ILE A 70 -6.42 8.53 14.70
CA ILE A 70 -7.68 9.22 15.04
C ILE A 70 -7.77 9.45 16.54
N HIS A 71 -7.44 8.44 17.34
CA HIS A 71 -7.51 8.53 18.79
C HIS A 71 -6.44 7.62 19.42
N THR A 72 -6.00 8.00 20.61
CA THR A 72 -5.10 7.19 21.42
C THR A 72 -5.52 7.33 22.87
N ASN A 73 -5.65 6.19 23.53
CA ASN A 73 -5.75 6.10 24.98
C ASN A 73 -4.56 5.28 25.49
N LEU A 74 -3.85 5.81 26.48
CA LEU A 74 -2.65 5.19 27.05
C LEU A 74 -2.89 4.93 28.53
N GLU A 75 -2.94 3.66 28.90
CA GLU A 75 -2.89 3.22 30.28
C GLU A 75 -1.43 2.89 30.62
N VAL A 76 -0.81 3.65 31.51
CA VAL A 76 0.62 3.52 31.80
C VAL A 76 0.91 3.44 33.29
N SER A 77 1.92 2.65 33.65
CA SER A 77 2.46 2.54 35.00
C SER A 77 3.99 2.54 34.94
N PHE A 78 4.62 3.34 35.80
CA PHE A 78 6.07 3.50 35.83
C PHE A 78 6.71 2.53 36.84
N ASP A 79 7.74 1.80 36.40
CA ASP A 79 8.64 1.05 37.28
C ASP A 79 9.94 1.83 37.42
N TRP A 80 10.05 2.57 38.51
CA TRP A 80 11.22 3.40 38.81
C TRP A 80 12.47 2.57 39.10
N THR A 81 12.33 1.33 39.56
CA THR A 81 13.48 0.47 39.91
C THR A 81 14.29 0.14 38.65
N ASN A 82 13.59 -0.19 37.58
CA ASN A 82 14.20 -0.54 36.29
C ASN A 82 14.21 0.62 35.29
N SER A 83 13.59 1.76 35.63
CA SER A 83 13.33 2.86 34.69
C SER A 83 12.53 2.42 33.45
N TYR A 84 11.54 1.54 33.67
CA TYR A 84 10.65 1.04 32.62
C TYR A 84 9.26 1.67 32.72
N LEU A 85 8.53 1.62 31.60
CA LEU A 85 7.12 2.00 31.53
C LEU A 85 6.33 0.80 31.04
N ASN A 86 5.45 0.28 31.90
CA ASN A 86 4.47 -0.74 31.53
C ASN A 86 3.25 -0.05 30.93
N GLY A 87 2.93 -0.34 29.68
CA GLY A 87 1.93 0.38 28.93
C GLY A 87 0.94 -0.53 28.22
N LYS A 88 -0.30 -0.06 28.14
CA LYS A 88 -1.32 -0.56 27.24
C LYS A 88 -1.81 0.62 26.38
N ALA A 89 -1.63 0.51 25.08
CA ALA A 89 -2.03 1.53 24.11
C ALA A 89 -3.25 1.05 23.32
N ASP A 90 -4.36 1.76 23.47
CA ASP A 90 -5.56 1.59 22.65
C ASP A 90 -5.55 2.68 21.57
N ILE A 91 -5.34 2.27 20.32
CA ILE A 91 -5.05 3.17 19.19
C ILE A 91 -6.15 3.00 18.14
N THR A 92 -6.91 4.07 17.86
CA THR A 92 -7.88 4.09 16.76
C THR A 92 -7.22 4.66 15.52
N LEU A 93 -7.25 3.88 14.45
CA LEU A 93 -6.60 4.19 13.17
C LEU A 93 -7.60 4.06 12.03
N LYS A 94 -7.30 4.72 10.92
CA LYS A 94 -7.95 4.50 9.62
C LYS A 94 -6.94 4.61 8.49
N PRO A 95 -7.21 4.05 7.31
CA PRO A 95 -6.38 4.29 6.12
C PRO A 95 -6.39 5.79 5.74
N HIS A 96 -5.22 6.34 5.41
CA HIS A 96 -5.08 7.76 5.10
C HIS A 96 -5.77 8.15 3.79
N PHE A 97 -5.51 7.38 2.72
CA PHE A 97 -6.06 7.67 1.39
C PHE A 97 -6.45 6.39 0.64
N TYR A 98 -5.48 5.50 0.42
CA TYR A 98 -5.71 4.23 -0.27
C TYR A 98 -6.18 3.16 0.70
N ASN A 99 -6.95 2.21 0.18
CA ASN A 99 -7.33 1.03 0.92
C ASN A 99 -6.08 0.25 1.32
N THR A 100 -6.01 -0.20 2.57
CA THR A 100 -4.86 -0.95 3.09
C THR A 100 -5.29 -2.21 3.83
N GLN A 101 -4.41 -3.20 3.82
CA GLN A 101 -4.52 -4.43 4.59
C GLN A 101 -3.39 -4.57 5.62
N MET A 102 -2.50 -3.58 5.68
CA MET A 102 -1.36 -3.55 6.59
C MET A 102 -1.28 -2.20 7.30
N CYS A 103 -0.87 -2.24 8.56
CA CYS A 103 -0.59 -1.05 9.36
C CYS A 103 0.82 -1.15 9.93
N PHE A 104 1.55 -0.03 9.88
CA PHE A 104 2.91 0.09 10.40
C PHE A 104 2.91 1.05 11.57
N LEU A 105 3.50 0.65 12.69
CA LEU A 105 3.63 1.46 13.90
C LEU A 105 5.09 1.45 14.37
N ASN A 106 5.59 2.62 14.76
CA ASN A 106 6.91 2.71 15.39
C ASN A 106 6.81 2.24 16.85
N ALA A 107 7.75 1.40 17.27
CA ALA A 107 7.82 0.86 18.62
C ALA A 107 9.27 0.78 19.13
N ARG A 108 10.12 1.72 18.74
CA ARG A 108 11.53 1.78 19.18
C ARG A 108 11.67 1.69 20.69
N GLY A 109 12.52 0.78 21.15
CA GLY A 109 12.82 0.63 22.57
C GLY A 109 11.66 0.06 23.38
N MET A 110 10.76 -0.67 22.73
CA MET A 110 9.64 -1.35 23.39
C MET A 110 9.80 -2.86 23.29
N GLU A 111 9.42 -3.54 24.36
CA GLU A 111 9.17 -4.98 24.36
C GLU A 111 7.67 -5.22 24.19
N ILE A 112 7.28 -5.82 23.06
CA ILE A 112 5.88 -6.06 22.72
C ILE A 112 5.39 -7.34 23.36
N LYS A 113 4.36 -7.25 24.20
CA LYS A 113 3.75 -8.40 24.90
C LYS A 113 2.59 -8.97 24.13
N SER A 114 1.70 -8.12 23.63
CA SER A 114 0.57 -8.54 22.82
C SER A 114 0.11 -7.42 21.89
N VAL A 115 -0.47 -7.82 20.75
CA VAL A 115 -1.13 -6.92 19.80
C VAL A 115 -2.47 -7.55 19.42
N LYS A 116 -3.56 -6.80 19.61
CA LYS A 116 -4.92 -7.21 19.25
C LYS A 116 -5.51 -6.22 18.28
N LEU A 117 -6.16 -6.74 17.23
CA LEU A 117 -6.91 -5.95 16.28
C LEU A 117 -8.40 -6.06 16.59
N LEU A 118 -9.09 -4.94 16.75
CA LEU A 118 -10.54 -4.90 16.82
C LEU A 118 -11.10 -4.14 15.63
N ALA A 119 -12.13 -4.71 15.01
CA ALA A 119 -12.85 -4.08 13.91
C ALA A 119 -14.32 -3.95 14.27
N ASN A 120 -14.98 -2.93 13.71
CA ASN A 120 -16.41 -2.77 13.89
C ASN A 120 -17.16 -3.86 13.11
N LYS A 121 -17.96 -4.65 13.83
CA LYS A 121 -18.83 -5.69 13.27
C LYS A 121 -20.13 -5.12 12.73
N SER A 122 -20.58 -3.99 13.27
CA SER A 122 -21.83 -3.35 12.91
C SER A 122 -21.69 -2.55 11.61
N LYS A 123 -22.54 -2.87 10.63
CA LYS A 123 -22.70 -2.06 9.41
C LYS A 123 -23.62 -0.84 9.62
N VAL A 124 -24.18 -0.68 10.81
CA VAL A 124 -25.11 0.41 11.14
C VAL A 124 -24.31 1.63 11.60
N LYS A 125 -24.46 2.75 10.88
CA LYS A 125 -23.84 4.03 11.22
C LYS A 125 -24.26 4.46 12.64
N GLY A 126 -23.29 4.78 13.49
CA GLY A 126 -23.51 5.25 14.87
C GLY A 126 -23.60 4.16 15.94
N LYS A 127 -23.45 2.88 15.57
CA LYS A 127 -23.31 1.78 16.53
C LYS A 127 -21.90 1.20 16.44
N GLU A 128 -21.14 1.38 17.51
CA GLU A 128 -19.79 0.81 17.66
C GLU A 128 -19.90 -0.54 18.37
N ASP A 129 -19.65 -1.62 17.63
CA ASP A 129 -19.58 -2.98 18.18
C ASP A 129 -18.22 -3.57 17.77
N TRP A 130 -17.23 -3.41 18.65
CA TRP A 130 -15.85 -3.82 18.43
C TRP A 130 -15.71 -5.32 18.70
N SER A 131 -15.33 -6.07 17.66
CA SER A 131 -14.98 -7.48 17.79
C SER A 131 -13.51 -7.69 17.49
N GLU A 132 -12.84 -8.47 18.33
CA GLU A 132 -11.47 -8.91 18.08
C GLU A 132 -11.42 -9.74 16.79
N MET A 133 -10.42 -9.44 15.96
CA MET A 133 -10.15 -10.11 14.71
C MET A 133 -8.84 -10.88 14.81
N SER A 134 -8.77 -12.00 14.09
CA SER A 134 -7.51 -12.71 13.92
C SER A 134 -6.56 -11.85 13.09
N SER A 135 -5.45 -11.43 13.70
CA SER A 135 -4.39 -10.64 13.06
C SER A 135 -3.03 -11.25 13.37
N LYS A 136 -2.11 -11.19 12.41
CA LYS A 136 -0.70 -11.49 12.63
C LYS A 136 0.06 -10.18 12.74
N TYR A 137 1.12 -10.18 13.54
CA TYR A 137 2.05 -9.06 13.57
C TYR A 137 3.49 -9.56 13.61
N THR A 138 4.37 -8.73 13.07
CA THR A 138 5.83 -8.90 13.13
C THR A 138 6.42 -7.67 13.78
N TYR A 139 7.38 -7.85 14.69
CA TYR A 139 8.11 -6.77 15.33
C TYR A 139 9.60 -6.90 15.01
N GLU A 140 10.09 -6.02 14.12
CA GLU A 140 11.45 -6.01 13.60
C GLU A 140 11.90 -4.58 13.38
N ASN A 141 13.20 -4.28 13.55
CA ASN A 141 13.78 -2.97 13.27
C ASN A 141 12.99 -1.81 13.92
N ASP A 142 12.69 -1.94 15.21
CA ASP A 142 11.94 -0.93 15.98
C ASP A 142 10.52 -0.62 15.44
N SER A 143 9.96 -1.51 14.62
CA SER A 143 8.69 -1.30 13.93
C SER A 143 7.77 -2.52 14.04
N ILE A 144 6.50 -2.29 14.32
CA ILE A 144 5.45 -3.30 14.32
C ILE A 144 4.72 -3.22 12.98
N THR A 145 4.69 -4.33 12.26
CA THR A 145 3.86 -4.52 11.06
C THR A 145 2.68 -5.42 11.43
N ILE A 146 1.47 -4.94 11.20
CA ILE A 146 0.23 -5.63 11.59
C ILE A 146 -0.57 -5.95 10.32
N GLU A 147 -0.89 -7.22 10.12
CA GLU A 147 -1.81 -7.68 9.08
C GLU A 147 -3.26 -7.54 9.56
N LEU A 148 -4.05 -6.73 8.85
CA LEU A 148 -5.40 -6.36 9.27
C LEU A 148 -6.47 -7.44 9.01
N GLY A 149 -6.10 -8.55 8.36
CA GLY A 149 -6.98 -9.68 8.02
C GLY A 149 -8.03 -9.41 6.94
N LYS A 150 -8.31 -8.13 6.65
CA LYS A 150 -9.13 -7.66 5.53
C LYS A 150 -8.61 -6.31 5.01
N VAL A 151 -9.12 -5.91 3.85
CA VAL A 151 -8.88 -4.58 3.30
C VAL A 151 -9.79 -3.57 3.99
N PHE A 152 -9.21 -2.52 4.56
CA PHE A 152 -9.91 -1.37 5.13
C PHE A 152 -9.89 -0.20 4.14
N THR A 153 -11.00 0.53 4.09
CA THR A 153 -11.17 1.74 3.30
C THR A 153 -10.99 3.01 4.14
N LYS A 154 -10.77 4.17 3.51
CA LYS A 154 -10.55 5.46 4.20
C LYS A 154 -11.66 5.89 5.18
N ASP A 155 -12.87 5.35 5.00
CA ASP A 155 -14.06 5.66 5.79
C ASP A 155 -14.27 4.65 6.93
N GLU A 156 -13.46 3.59 6.97
CA GLU A 156 -13.48 2.56 8.02
C GLU A 156 -12.38 2.79 9.04
N THR A 157 -12.74 2.65 10.32
CA THR A 157 -11.80 2.67 11.43
C THR A 157 -11.55 1.26 11.96
N PHE A 158 -10.37 1.07 12.54
CA PHE A 158 -9.99 -0.11 13.29
C PHE A 158 -9.22 0.29 14.53
N HIS A 159 -9.25 -0.57 15.54
CA HIS A 159 -8.60 -0.36 16.83
C HIS A 159 -7.47 -1.36 16.99
N ILE A 160 -6.32 -0.88 17.43
CA ILE A 160 -5.19 -1.72 17.78
C ILE A 160 -4.94 -1.54 19.28
N VAL A 161 -4.94 -2.64 20.02
CA VAL A 161 -4.58 -2.67 21.43
C VAL A 161 -3.21 -3.32 21.55
N ILE A 162 -2.25 -2.60 22.11
CA ILE A 162 -0.87 -3.05 22.27
C ILE A 162 -0.52 -3.04 23.75
N GLU A 163 -0.14 -4.20 24.28
CA GLU A 163 0.50 -4.29 25.60
C GLU A 163 2.01 -4.34 25.40
N TYR A 164 2.73 -3.47 26.10
CA TYR A 164 4.17 -3.31 25.91
C TYR A 164 4.88 -2.88 27.20
N ILE A 165 6.20 -3.07 27.22
CA ILE A 165 7.11 -2.51 28.21
C ILE A 165 8.10 -1.60 27.47
N ALA A 166 8.05 -0.30 27.68
CA ALA A 166 9.02 0.63 27.14
C ALA A 166 10.27 0.67 28.04
N LYS A 167 11.44 0.58 27.39
CA LYS A 167 12.77 0.53 28.01
C LYS A 167 13.69 1.58 27.37
N PRO A 168 13.38 2.88 27.53
CA PRO A 168 14.07 3.95 26.80
C PRO A 168 15.58 3.99 27.06
N ASN A 169 16.02 3.62 28.27
CA ASN A 169 17.44 3.65 28.66
C ASN A 169 18.27 2.48 28.10
N GLU A 170 17.63 1.44 27.54
CA GLU A 170 18.33 0.30 26.95
C GLU A 170 18.68 0.51 25.46
N LEU A 171 18.17 1.60 24.87
CA LEU A 171 18.47 1.95 23.50
C LEU A 171 19.93 2.38 23.37
N LYS A 172 20.67 1.72 22.47
CA LYS A 172 21.98 2.18 22.04
C LYS A 172 21.81 3.31 21.03
N SER A 173 22.65 4.34 21.17
CA SER A 173 22.72 5.48 20.24
C SER A 173 23.31 5.08 18.89
#